data_AF-A0A377CEU3-F1
#
_entry.id   AF-A0A377CEU3-F1
#
_cell.length_a   1.000
_cell.length_b   1.000
_cell.length_c   1.000
_cell.angle_alpha   90.00
_cell.angle_beta   90.00
_cell.angle_gamma   90.00
#
_symmetry.space_group_name_H-M   'P 1'
#
loop_
_entity.id
_entity.type
_entity.pdbx_description
1 polymer ?
#
loop_
_entity_poly.entity_id
_entity_poly.type
_entity_poly.pdbx_seq_one_letter_code
_entity_poly.pdbx_strand_id
1 'polypeptide(L)' 'MYVVSTKQMLNNAQRGGYAVPAFNIHNLETMQVVVETAANLHAPVIIAGTA' A
#
# COMPACT_ATOMS: atom_id res chain seq x y z
N MET A 1 2.06 5.94 -9.60
CA MET A 1 1.32 4.93 -8.81
C MET A 1 -0.13 4.87 -9.28
N TYR A 2 -0.77 3.72 -9.17
CA TYR A 2 -2.18 3.53 -9.53
C TYR A 2 -2.95 2.93 -8.37
N VAL A 3 -4.22 3.30 -8.21
CA VAL A 3 -5.13 2.61 -7.30
C VAL A 3 -5.57 1.32 -7.96
N VAL A 4 -5.45 0.21 -7.24
CA VAL A 4 -5.77 -1.13 -7.72
C VAL A 4 -6.68 -1.85 -6.74
N SER A 5 -7.34 -2.92 -7.20
CA SER A 5 -8.14 -3.77 -6.34
C SER A 5 -7.27 -4.46 -5.27
N THR A 6 -7.63 -4.29 -4.00
CA THR A 6 -6.96 -4.96 -2.88
C THR A 6 -7.00 -6.49 -3.03
N LYS A 7 -8.12 -7.05 -3.54
CA LYS A 7 -8.24 -8.49 -3.79
C LYS A 7 -7.21 -8.99 -4.80
N GLN A 8 -7.05 -8.28 -5.92
CA GLN A 8 -6.07 -8.65 -6.94
C GLN A 8 -4.65 -8.57 -6.41
N MET A 9 -4.33 -7.50 -5.68
CA MET A 9 -3.01 -7.30 -5.08
C MET A 9 -2.67 -8.39 -4.04
N LEU A 10 -3.61 -8.73 -3.14
CA LEU A 10 -3.39 -9.77 -2.14
C LEU A 10 -3.28 -11.17 -2.76
N ASN A 11 -4.06 -11.47 -3.80
CA ASN A 11 -3.90 -12.72 -4.55
C ASN A 11 -2.51 -12.82 -5.22
N ASN A 12 -1.98 -11.71 -5.71
CA ASN A 12 -0.62 -11.67 -6.24
C ASN A 12 0.41 -11.91 -5.13
N ALA A 13 0.27 -11.20 -4.01
CA ALA A 13 1.15 -11.33 -2.85
C ALA A 13 1.19 -12.76 -2.30
N GLN A 14 0.04 -13.41 -2.18
CA GLN A 14 -0.06 -14.80 -1.73
C GLN A 14 0.66 -15.76 -2.68
N ARG A 15 0.48 -15.61 -4.01
CA ARG A 15 1.19 -16.44 -4.99
C ARG A 15 2.69 -16.17 -5.02
N GLY A 16 3.09 -14.92 -4.79
CA GLY A 16 4.49 -14.50 -4.73
C GLY A 16 5.19 -14.76 -3.39
N GLY A 17 4.46 -15.26 -2.38
CA GLY A 17 5.03 -15.56 -1.06
C GLY A 17 5.48 -14.31 -0.28
N TYR A 18 4.86 -13.15 -0.52
CA TYR A 18 5.18 -11.91 0.17
C TYR A 18 3.94 -11.27 0.81
N ALA A 19 4.16 -10.36 1.76
CA ALA A 19 3.11 -9.61 2.43
C ALA A 19 3.04 -8.17 1.89
N VAL A 20 1.87 -7.55 1.99
CA VAL A 20 1.66 -6.14 1.64
C VAL A 20 1.35 -5.37 2.93
N PRO A 21 2.13 -4.35 3.29
CA PRO A 21 1.87 -3.56 4.50
C PRO A 21 0.63 -2.68 4.32
N ALA A 22 -0.13 -2.52 5.39
CA ALA A 22 -1.27 -1.61 5.47
C ALA A 22 -1.01 -0.51 6.49
N PHE A 23 -1.03 0.74 6.05
CA PHE A 23 -0.81 1.90 6.90
C PHE A 23 -2.11 2.66 7.11
N ASN A 24 -2.45 2.90 8.37
CA ASN A 24 -3.54 3.80 8.73
C ASN A 24 -3.08 5.23 8.53
N ILE A 25 -3.82 5.99 7.72
CA ILE A 25 -3.51 7.37 7.39
C ILE A 25 -4.52 8.29 8.06
N HIS A 26 -4.00 9.32 8.74
CA HIS A 26 -4.78 10.32 9.46
C HIS A 26 -4.57 11.75 8.93
N ASN A 27 -3.56 11.97 8.08
CA ASN A 27 -3.26 13.28 7.48
C ASN A 27 -2.49 13.12 6.15
N LEU A 28 -2.29 14.23 5.45
CA LEU A 28 -1.67 14.25 4.13
C LEU A 28 -0.17 13.96 4.21
N GLU A 29 0.51 14.44 5.24
CA GLU A 29 1.94 14.29 5.44
C GLU A 29 2.33 12.81 5.56
N THR A 30 1.57 12.04 6.36
CA THR A 30 1.80 10.60 6.50
C THR A 30 1.50 9.86 5.21
N MET A 31 0.45 10.28 4.48
CA MET A 31 0.12 9.70 3.18
C MET A 31 1.28 9.87 2.19
N GLN A 32 1.83 11.08 2.10
CA GLN A 32 2.92 11.42 1.19
C GLN A 32 4.16 10.57 1.49
N VAL A 33 4.59 10.52 2.76
CA VAL A 33 5.77 9.75 3.18
C VAL A 33 5.62 8.27 2.83
N VAL A 34 4.46 7.66 3.12
CA VAL A 34 4.20 6.24 2.83
C VAL A 34 4.20 5.98 1.32
N VAL A 35 3.52 6.82 0.53
CA VAL A 35 3.41 6.66 -0.92
C VAL A 35 4.75 6.85 -1.62
N GLU A 36 5.52 7.87 -1.24
CA GLU A 36 6.85 8.14 -1.81
C GLU A 36 7.83 7.01 -1.47
N THR A 37 7.82 6.53 -0.23
CA THR A 37 8.68 5.42 0.20
C THR A 37 8.33 4.14 -0.57
N ALA A 38 7.04 3.81 -0.70
CA ALA A 38 6.60 2.65 -1.46
C ALA A 38 6.94 2.76 -2.95
N ALA A 39 6.86 3.98 -3.53
CA ALA A 39 7.25 4.22 -4.91
C ALA A 39 8.76 4.01 -5.12
N ASN A 40 9.61 4.51 -4.22
CA ASN A 40 11.06 4.32 -4.28
C ASN A 40 11.46 2.84 -4.15
N LEU A 41 10.75 2.08 -3.32
CA LEU A 41 10.97 0.65 -3.13
C LEU A 41 10.32 -0.23 -4.21
N HIS A 42 9.57 0.37 -5.14
CA HIS A 42 8.77 -0.36 -6.13
C HIS A 42 7.84 -1.40 -5.48
N ALA A 43 7.33 -1.08 -4.29
CA ALA A 43 6.56 -2.00 -3.46
C ALA A 43 5.06 -1.63 -3.44
N PRO A 44 4.14 -2.61 -3.47
CA PRO A 44 2.72 -2.35 -3.23
C PRO A 44 2.48 -1.96 -1.77
N VAL A 45 1.49 -1.11 -1.53
CA VAL A 45 1.09 -0.65 -0.18
C VAL A 45 -0.43 -0.48 -0.09
N ILE A 46 -1.01 -0.76 1.07
CA ILE A 46 -2.41 -0.44 1.38
C ILE A 46 -2.45 0.85 2.20
N ILE A 47 -3.26 1.81 1.73
CA ILE A 47 -3.60 3.03 2.46
C ILE A 47 -4.99 2.82 3.06
N ALA A 48 -5.07 2.78 4.39
CA ALA A 48 -6.32 2.62 5.12
C ALA A 48 -6.75 3.95 5.74
N GLY A 49 -7.94 4.43 5.35
CA GLY A 49 -8.60 5.52 6.07
C GLY A 49 -9.22 4.96 7.34
N THR A 50 -8.92 5.57 8.47
CA THR A 50 -9.63 5.33 9.73
C THR A 50 -10.57 6.50 9.95
N ALA A 51 -11.83 6.20 10.30
CA ALA A 51 -12.86 7.19 10.59
C ALA A 51 -12.83 7.58 12.08
#